data_AF-A0A972UVL4-F1
#
_entry.id   AF-A0A972UVL4-F1
#
_cell.length_a   1.000
_cell.length_b   1.000
_cell.length_c   1.000
_cell.angle_alpha   90.00
_cell.angle_beta   90.00
_cell.angle_gamma   90.00
#
_symmetry.space_group_name_H-M   'P 1'
#
loop_
_entity.id
_entity.type
_entity.pdbx_description
1 polymer ?
#
loop_
_entity_poly.entity_id
_entity_poly.type
_entity_poly.pdbx_seq_one_letter_code
_entity_poly.pdbx_strand_id
1 'polypeptide(L)'
;MGDAYAYKCQKCGYEEYFNQGHGFLVHPQSVQEYLGLKKQLFHYKTHNKIVSLSKENESLRIKAAFQIYMCPHCQLLYDKAEVKVYKGDKTIHKSRFRCSNCERKLKLTNIHRLSKATCPICKKKTFKRDHSHHILWD
;
A
#
# COMPACT_ATOMS: atom_id res chain seq x y z
N MET A 1 -11.67 7.66 4.50
CA MET A 1 -10.80 8.17 5.56
C MET A 1 -9.44 7.47 5.64
N GLY A 2 -8.41 8.26 5.34
CA GLY A 2 -7.01 7.94 5.55
C GLY A 2 -6.19 9.19 5.85
N ASP A 3 -4.91 8.96 6.11
CA ASP A 3 -3.92 9.97 6.41
C ASP A 3 -2.91 10.04 5.27
N ALA A 4 -2.40 11.23 4.99
CA ALA A 4 -1.20 11.45 4.18
C ALA A 4 -0.10 12.04 5.05
N TYR A 5 1.03 11.34 5.08
CA TYR A 5 2.18 11.68 5.91
C TYR A 5 3.29 12.28 5.03
N ALA A 6 3.61 13.55 5.25
CA ALA A 6 4.73 14.19 4.59
C ALA A 6 6.07 13.68 5.14
N TYR A 7 7.01 13.38 4.25
CA TYR A 7 8.39 13.04 4.58
C TYR A 7 9.33 13.97 3.83
N LYS A 8 10.36 14.45 4.53
CA LYS A 8 11.36 15.38 3.98
C LYS A 8 12.78 14.89 4.23
N CYS A 9 13.62 15.00 3.22
CA CYS A 9 15.03 14.66 3.31
C CYS A 9 15.80 15.85 3.88
N GLN A 10 16.42 15.68 5.05
CA GLN A 10 17.21 16.75 5.66
C GLN A 10 18.50 17.08 4.90
N LYS A 11 18.92 16.25 3.95
CA LYS A 11 20.15 16.47 3.18
C LYS A 11 19.90 17.18 1.85
N CYS A 12 18.93 16.71 1.06
CA CYS A 12 18.70 17.19 -0.30
C CYS A 12 17.35 17.87 -0.49
N GLY A 13 16.58 18.08 0.58
CA GLY A 13 15.30 18.78 0.53
C GLY A 13 14.14 18.02 -0.12
N TYR A 14 14.39 16.84 -0.72
CA TYR A 14 13.34 16.03 -1.36
C TYR A 14 12.19 15.73 -0.41
N GLU A 15 10.96 15.89 -0.90
CA GLU A 15 9.71 15.66 -0.18
C GLU A 15 8.83 14.65 -0.91
N GLU A 16 8.12 13.82 -0.15
CA GLU A 16 7.14 12.86 -0.65
C GLU A 16 6.04 12.65 0.39
N TYR A 17 4.83 12.36 -0.07
CA TYR A 17 3.70 12.02 0.78
C TYR A 17 3.43 10.53 0.74
N PHE A 18 3.19 9.93 1.90
CA PHE A 18 2.81 8.52 2.00
C PHE A 18 1.39 8.37 2.54
N ASN A 19 0.54 7.70 1.77
CA ASN A 19 -0.86 7.50 2.13
C ASN A 19 -1.05 6.23 2.97
N GLN A 20 -1.88 6.32 4.01
CA GLN A 20 -2.33 5.17 4.80
C GLN A 20 -3.82 5.31 5.11
N GLY A 21 -4.60 4.26 4.84
CA GLY A 21 -6.03 4.27 5.19
C GLY A 21 -6.93 3.63 4.15
N HIS A 22 -8.23 3.75 4.39
CA HIS A 22 -9.30 3.19 3.56
C HIS A 22 -10.08 4.31 2.88
N GLY A 23 -10.45 4.16 1.60
CA GLY A 23 -11.34 5.13 0.95
C GLY A 23 -11.12 5.35 -0.54
N PHE A 24 -9.96 4.97 -1.08
CA PHE A 24 -9.57 5.55 -2.37
C PHE A 24 -10.01 4.79 -3.64
N LEU A 25 -10.15 3.45 -3.58
CA LEU A 25 -10.34 2.64 -4.80
C LEU A 25 -11.47 1.63 -4.70
N VAL A 26 -11.59 0.92 -3.58
CA VAL A 26 -12.58 -0.15 -3.39
C VAL A 26 -13.02 -0.18 -1.93
N HIS A 27 -14.29 0.17 -1.70
CA HIS A 27 -14.96 -0.10 -0.42
C HIS A 27 -15.09 -1.62 -0.21
N PRO A 28 -15.27 -2.10 1.04
CA PRO A 28 -15.52 -3.51 1.30
C PRO A 28 -16.75 -4.00 0.51
N GLN A 29 -16.53 -4.78 -0.54
CA GLN A 29 -17.56 -5.26 -1.47
C GLN A 29 -17.32 -6.73 -1.84
N SER A 30 -18.27 -7.35 -2.54
CA SER A 30 -18.06 -8.68 -3.12
C SER A 30 -17.08 -8.62 -4.29
N VAL A 31 -16.43 -9.74 -4.59
CA VAL A 31 -15.58 -9.84 -5.78
C VAL A 31 -16.41 -9.70 -7.07
N GLN A 32 -17.65 -10.18 -7.07
CA GLN A 32 -18.58 -10.06 -8.18
C GLN A 32 -18.88 -8.59 -8.52
N GLU A 33 -19.22 -7.77 -7.51
CA GLU A 33 -19.42 -6.33 -7.70
C GLU A 33 -18.17 -5.65 -8.26
N TYR A 34 -16.99 -5.96 -7.70
CA TYR A 34 -15.72 -5.43 -8.20
C TYR A 34 -15.47 -5.77 -9.67
N LEU A 35 -15.66 -7.04 -10.07
CA LEU A 35 -15.49 -7.47 -11.46
C LEU A 35 -16.55 -6.86 -12.39
N GLY A 36 -17.75 -6.59 -11.87
CA GLY A 36 -18.83 -5.91 -12.58
C GLY A 36 -18.54 -4.46 -12.97
N LEU A 37 -17.60 -3.78 -12.29
CA LEU A 37 -17.20 -2.39 -12.59
C LEU A 37 -16.56 -2.21 -13.97
N LYS A 38 -16.12 -3.31 -14.62
CA LYS A 38 -15.42 -3.30 -15.94
C LYS A 38 -14.21 -2.34 -15.99
N LYS A 39 -13.64 -2.00 -14.84
CA LYS A 39 -12.46 -1.14 -14.70
C LYS A 39 -11.37 -1.86 -13.92
N GLN A 40 -10.14 -1.81 -14.43
CA GLN A 40 -8.99 -2.40 -13.74
C GLN A 40 -8.44 -1.44 -12.68
N LEU A 41 -9.07 -1.40 -11.50
CA LEU A 41 -8.66 -0.49 -10.40
C LEU A 41 -7.33 -0.86 -9.73
N PHE A 42 -6.84 -2.09 -9.93
CA PHE A 42 -5.61 -2.58 -9.32
C PHE A 42 -4.59 -2.98 -10.38
N HIS A 43 -3.34 -3.13 -9.98
CA HIS A 43 -2.29 -3.70 -10.83
C HIS A 43 -2.73 -5.06 -11.41
N TYR A 44 -2.41 -5.32 -12.68
CA TYR A 44 -2.94 -6.47 -13.44
C TYR A 44 -2.70 -7.81 -12.74
N LYS A 45 -1.54 -8.00 -12.10
CA LYS A 45 -1.25 -9.23 -11.31
C LYS A 45 -2.25 -9.46 -10.18
N THR A 46 -2.65 -8.40 -9.48
CA THR A 46 -3.65 -8.48 -8.42
C THR A 46 -5.03 -8.76 -9.02
N HIS A 47 -5.40 -8.04 -10.09
CA HIS A 47 -6.66 -8.27 -10.80
C HIS A 47 -6.80 -9.72 -11.30
N ASN A 48 -5.80 -10.23 -12.02
CA ASN A 48 -5.79 -11.60 -12.53
C ASN A 48 -5.88 -12.63 -11.40
N LYS A 49 -5.25 -12.37 -10.24
CA LYS A 49 -5.37 -13.26 -9.09
C LYS A 49 -6.78 -13.25 -8.50
N ILE A 50 -7.44 -12.09 -8.43
CA ILE A 50 -8.84 -11.99 -7.99
C ILE A 50 -9.75 -12.79 -8.93
N VAL A 51 -9.58 -12.64 -10.24
CA VAL A 51 -10.34 -13.39 -11.26
C VAL A 51 -10.13 -14.90 -11.14
N SER A 52 -8.89 -15.35 -10.89
CA SER A 52 -8.62 -16.77 -10.64
C SER A 52 -9.35 -17.26 -9.38
N LEU A 53 -9.29 -16.51 -8.28
CA LEU A 53 -9.92 -16.90 -7.02
C LEU A 53 -11.45 -16.96 -7.14
N SER A 54 -12.07 -16.06 -7.91
CA SER A 54 -13.53 -16.04 -8.10
C SER A 54 -14.07 -17.21 -8.91
N LYS A 55 -13.22 -17.88 -9.70
CA LYS A 55 -13.61 -19.11 -10.42
C LYS A 55 -13.63 -20.34 -9.51
N GLU A 56 -12.79 -20.35 -8.48
CA GLU A 56 -12.61 -21.48 -7.57
C GLU A 56 -13.48 -21.36 -6.30
N ASN A 57 -14.01 -20.17 -6.01
CA ASN A 57 -14.71 -19.89 -4.76
C ASN A 57 -15.89 -18.94 -4.97
N GLU A 58 -16.98 -19.23 -4.27
CA GLU A 58 -18.15 -18.37 -4.19
C GLU A 58 -18.08 -17.42 -2.98
N SER A 59 -18.91 -16.37 -3.01
CA SER A 59 -19.10 -15.40 -1.91
C SER A 59 -17.80 -14.79 -1.36
N LEU A 60 -16.87 -14.45 -2.26
CA LEU A 60 -15.64 -13.77 -1.89
C LEU A 60 -15.87 -12.27 -1.63
N ARG A 61 -15.21 -11.74 -0.61
CA ARG A 61 -15.19 -10.30 -0.32
C ARG A 61 -13.81 -9.72 -0.57
N ILE A 62 -13.77 -8.50 -1.08
CA ILE A 62 -12.55 -7.74 -1.33
C ILE A 62 -12.51 -6.50 -0.44
N LYS A 63 -11.34 -6.22 0.15
CA LYS A 63 -11.05 -4.97 0.85
C LYS A 63 -9.71 -4.43 0.37
N ALA A 64 -9.67 -3.13 0.07
CA ALA A 64 -8.45 -2.43 -0.27
C ALA A 64 -8.13 -1.33 0.76
N ALA A 65 -6.84 -1.04 0.91
CA ALA A 65 -6.35 0.07 1.72
C ALA A 65 -4.99 0.53 1.19
N PHE A 66 -4.69 1.82 1.31
CA PHE A 66 -3.29 2.25 1.24
C PHE A 66 -2.59 1.85 2.53
N GLN A 67 -1.43 1.23 2.36
CA GLN A 67 -0.57 0.81 3.45
C GLN A 67 0.86 1.18 3.14
N ILE A 68 1.61 1.50 4.19
CA ILE A 68 2.99 1.96 4.08
C ILE A 68 3.91 0.80 4.37
N TYR A 69 4.86 0.63 3.46
CA TYR A 69 5.77 -0.48 3.38
C TYR A 69 7.21 0.05 3.35
N MET A 70 8.12 -0.71 3.94
CA MET A 70 9.55 -0.42 3.90
C MET A 70 10.31 -1.63 3.40
N CYS A 71 11.32 -1.40 2.56
CA CYS A 71 12.28 -2.43 2.20
C CYS A 71 13.22 -2.68 3.40
N PRO A 72 13.33 -3.93 3.91
CA PRO A 72 14.22 -4.22 5.04
C PRO A 72 15.72 -4.05 4.71
N HIS A 73 16.07 -4.07 3.42
CA HIS A 73 17.46 -3.93 2.96
C HIS A 73 17.79 -2.49 2.58
N CYS A 74 17.03 -1.90 1.64
CA CYS A 74 17.28 -0.54 1.16
C CYS A 74 16.79 0.54 2.14
N GLN A 75 15.88 0.21 3.06
CA GLN A 75 15.20 1.15 3.95
C GLN A 75 14.46 2.28 3.21
N LEU A 76 14.04 2.01 1.97
CA LEU A 76 13.15 2.87 1.19
C LEU A 76 11.70 2.64 1.60
N LEU A 77 10.94 3.73 1.69
CA LEU A 77 9.50 3.72 1.93
C LEU A 77 8.73 3.57 0.61
N TYR A 78 7.53 3.01 0.73
CA TYR A 78 6.58 2.81 -0.36
C TYR A 78 5.17 2.90 0.20
N ASP A 79 4.28 3.64 -0.44
CA ASP A 79 2.84 3.46 -0.28
C ASP A 79 2.34 2.47 -1.34
N LYS A 80 1.48 1.54 -0.92
CA LYS A 80 0.93 0.50 -1.80
C LYS A 80 -0.54 0.27 -1.49
N ALA A 81 -1.34 0.14 -2.55
CA ALA A 81 -2.71 -0.34 -2.46
C ALA A 81 -2.70 -1.84 -2.11
N GLU A 82 -2.81 -2.15 -0.83
CA GLU A 82 -2.92 -3.51 -0.31
C GLU A 82 -4.33 -4.03 -0.53
N VAL A 83 -4.45 -5.13 -1.29
CA VAL A 83 -5.72 -5.84 -1.49
C VAL A 83 -5.74 -7.11 -0.67
N LYS A 84 -6.82 -7.32 0.06
CA LYS A 84 -7.15 -8.57 0.75
C LYS A 84 -8.44 -9.15 0.18
N VAL A 85 -8.43 -10.47 -0.01
CA VAL A 85 -9.62 -11.25 -0.41
C VAL A 85 -9.96 -12.21 0.71
N TYR A 86 -11.24 -12.28 1.06
CA TYR A 86 -11.77 -13.06 2.16
C TYR A 86 -12.80 -14.07 1.67
N LYS A 87 -12.86 -15.22 2.34
CA LYS A 87 -13.94 -16.21 2.25
C LYS A 87 -14.50 -16.39 3.67
N GLY A 88 -15.68 -15.86 3.94
CA GLY A 88 -16.12 -15.59 5.32
C GLY A 88 -15.13 -14.68 6.03
N ASP A 89 -14.66 -15.08 7.21
CA ASP A 89 -13.67 -14.33 7.99
C ASP A 89 -12.21 -14.66 7.64
N LYS A 90 -11.98 -15.69 6.82
CA LYS A 90 -10.62 -16.14 6.48
C LYS A 90 -10.07 -15.32 5.32
N THR A 91 -8.90 -14.70 5.54
CA THR A 91 -8.13 -14.09 4.44
C THR A 91 -7.51 -15.20 3.58
N ILE A 92 -7.93 -15.30 2.32
CA ILE A 92 -7.40 -16.28 1.36
C ILE A 92 -6.34 -15.68 0.44
N HIS A 93 -6.33 -14.36 0.29
CA HIS A 93 -5.30 -13.66 -0.47
C HIS A 93 -4.96 -12.32 0.18
N LYS A 94 -3.67 -11.98 0.10
CA LYS A 94 -3.14 -10.67 0.46
C LYS A 94 -2.08 -10.28 -0.56
N SER A 95 -2.15 -9.06 -1.07
CA SER A 95 -1.14 -8.52 -1.98
C SER A 95 0.25 -8.57 -1.35
N ARG A 96 1.26 -8.88 -2.17
CA ARG A 96 2.67 -8.92 -1.77
C ARG A 96 3.46 -7.99 -2.68
N PHE A 97 4.32 -7.18 -2.10
CA PHE A 97 5.10 -6.17 -2.82
C PHE A 97 6.60 -6.44 -2.69
N ARG A 98 7.35 -6.04 -3.71
CA ARG A 98 8.81 -6.13 -3.77
C ARG A 98 9.41 -4.74 -3.95
N CYS A 99 10.60 -4.55 -3.39
CA CYS A 99 11.38 -3.34 -3.57
C CYS A 99 11.79 -3.20 -5.04
N SER A 100 11.58 -2.03 -5.62
CA SER A 100 12.00 -1.70 -6.99
C SER A 100 13.53 -1.76 -7.18
N ASN A 101 14.32 -1.63 -6.11
CA ASN A 101 15.77 -1.51 -6.19
C ASN A 101 16.51 -2.83 -5.94
N CYS A 102 15.98 -3.69 -5.07
CA CYS A 102 16.67 -4.93 -4.68
C CYS A 102 15.76 -6.16 -4.69
N GLU A 103 14.52 -6.02 -5.18
CA GLU A 103 13.52 -7.07 -5.35
C GLU A 103 13.10 -7.85 -4.09
N ARG A 104 13.64 -7.51 -2.93
CA ARG A 104 13.28 -8.11 -1.65
C ARG A 104 11.84 -7.74 -1.28
N LYS A 105 11.17 -8.66 -0.59
CA LYS A 105 9.80 -8.46 -0.09
C LYS A 105 9.75 -7.25 0.83
N LEU A 106 8.79 -6.35 0.58
CA LEU A 106 8.53 -5.22 1.46
C LEU A 106 7.84 -5.68 2.75
N LYS A 107 8.12 -4.98 3.85
CA LYS A 107 7.48 -5.22 5.15
C LYS A 107 6.55 -4.07 5.50
N LEU A 108 5.37 -4.40 6.03
CA LEU A 108 4.44 -3.42 6.55
C LEU A 108 5.17 -2.60 7.64
N THR A 109 5.02 -1.28 7.59
CA THR A 109 5.79 -0.37 8.44
C THR A 109 4.84 0.51 9.23
N ASN A 110 5.07 0.59 10.54
CA ASN A 110 4.40 1.57 11.37
C ASN A 110 5.09 2.92 11.17
N ILE A 111 4.47 3.79 10.36
CA ILE A 111 5.01 5.10 10.02
C ILE A 111 5.16 6.02 11.24
N HIS A 112 4.31 5.86 12.26
CA HIS A 112 4.39 6.66 13.49
C HIS A 112 5.60 6.32 14.36
N ARG A 113 6.16 5.11 14.22
CA ARG A 113 7.35 4.66 14.97
C ARG A 113 8.64 4.71 14.16
N LEU A 114 8.56 5.13 12.89
CA LEU A 114 9.72 5.15 12.00
C LEU A 114 10.54 6.43 12.20
N SER A 115 11.76 6.29 12.73
CA SER A 115 12.65 7.43 12.97
C SER A 115 13.20 8.05 11.68
N LYS A 116 13.81 7.22 10.82
CA LYS A 116 14.41 7.65 9.54
C LYS A 116 14.36 6.52 8.51
N ALA A 117 14.10 6.90 7.26
CA ALA A 117 14.23 6.09 6.06
C ALA A 117 15.41 6.57 5.21
N THR A 118 15.78 5.76 4.22
CA THR A 118 16.70 6.16 3.15
C THR A 118 15.97 7.09 2.18
N CYS A 119 16.56 8.23 1.84
CA CYS A 119 16.04 9.11 0.81
C CYS A 119 16.16 8.44 -0.56
N PRO A 120 15.08 8.38 -1.38
CA PRO A 120 15.14 7.76 -2.69
C PRO A 120 16.02 8.53 -3.68
N ILE A 121 16.28 9.82 -3.46
CA ILE A 121 17.11 10.65 -4.32
C ILE A 121 18.59 10.56 -3.93
N CYS A 122 18.97 11.08 -2.76
CA CYS A 122 20.39 11.18 -2.38
C CYS A 122 20.95 9.93 -1.67
N LYS A 123 20.12 8.89 -1.48
CA LYS A 123 20.46 7.60 -0.86
C LYS A 123 21.03 7.68 0.56
N LYS A 124 20.89 8.81 1.25
CA LYS A 124 21.29 8.98 2.66
C LYS A 124 20.11 8.71 3.58
N LYS A 125 20.39 8.19 4.78
CA LYS A 125 19.40 7.87 5.81
C LYS A 125 18.98 9.12 6.60
N THR A 126 18.41 10.07 5.89
CA THR A 126 18.03 11.40 6.38
C THR A 126 16.59 11.76 6.00
N PHE A 127 15.82 10.78 5.51
CA PHE A 127 14.43 10.97 5.12
C PHE A 127 13.54 10.71 6.34
N LYS A 128 12.91 11.75 6.86
CA LYS A 128 12.13 11.67 8.11
C LYS A 128 10.76 12.28 7.90
N ARG A 129 9.82 11.89 8.75
CA ARG A 129 8.49 12.51 8.78
C ARG A 129 8.63 14.00 9.06
N ASP A 130 7.92 14.79 8.29
CA ASP A 130 7.67 16.19 8.60
C ASP A 130 6.34 16.28 9.36
N HIS A 131 6.40 16.71 10.61
CA HIS A 131 5.23 16.83 11.48
C HIS A 131 4.44 18.11 11.25
N SER A 132 4.99 19.07 10.48
CA SER A 132 4.28 20.31 10.14
C SER A 132 3.15 20.09 9.13
N HIS A 133 3.16 18.97 8.41
CA HIS A 133 2.19 18.65 7.37
C HIS A 133 1.55 17.28 7.63
N HIS A 134 0.30 17.28 8.11
CA HIS A 134 -0.53 16.09 8.22
C HIS A 134 -1.88 16.38 7.57
N ILE A 135 -2.21 15.61 6.53
CA ILE A 135 -3.43 15.81 5.76
C ILE A 135 -4.33 14.60 5.99
N LEU A 136 -5.54 14.87 6.47
CA LEU A 136 -6.63 13.88 6.47
C LEU A 136 -7.32 13.93 5.11
N TRP A 137 -7.65 12.77 4.57
CA TRP A 137 -8.42 12.65 3.34
C TRP A 137 -9.52 11.60 3.50
N ASP A 138 -10.63 11.78 2.80
CA ASP A 138 -11.74 10.82 2.80
C ASP A 138 -11.80 9.92 1.58
#